data_AF-U3N0P4-F1
#
_entry.id   AF-U3N0P4-F1
#
_cell.length_a   1.000
_cell.length_b   1.000
_cell.length_c   1.000
_cell.angle_alpha   90.00
_cell.angle_beta   90.00
_cell.angle_gamma   90.00
#
_symmetry.space_group_name_H-M   'P 1'
#
loop_
_entity.id
_entity.type
_entity.pdbx_description
1 polymer ?
#
loop_
_entity_poly.entity_id
_entity_poly.type
_entity_poly.pdbx_seq_one_letter_code
_entity_poly.pdbx_strand_id
1 'polypeptide(L)' 'KDIQYVDSYCYDKLEYIRFDSNVGKYVGYTEYGVKNAERWNKDPSEISGMRAQRETYCLTNVGIDYQTV' A
#
# COMPACT_ATOMS: atom_id res chain seq x y z
N LYS A 1 -7.72 1.59 12.07
CA LYS A 1 -6.76 1.74 13.17
C LYS A 1 -6.17 0.40 13.61
N ASP A 2 -6.85 -0.73 13.44
CA ASP A 2 -6.29 -2.04 13.85
C ASP A 2 -5.65 -2.88 12.73
N ILE A 3 -5.94 -2.57 11.46
CA ILE A 3 -5.36 -3.28 10.30
C ILE A 3 -5.01 -2.34 9.15
N GLN A 4 -3.87 -2.58 8.52
CA GLN A 4 -3.27 -1.73 7.51
C GLN A 4 -2.65 -2.59 6.40
N TYR A 5 -3.00 -2.28 5.16
CA TYR A 5 -2.28 -2.75 3.99
C TYR A 5 -1.15 -1.77 3.64
N VAL A 6 0.06 -2.30 3.49
CA VAL A 6 1.26 -1.57 3.07
C VAL A 6 1.89 -2.33 1.91
N ASP A 7 2.23 -1.60 0.85
CA ASP A 7 2.97 -2.13 -0.29
C ASP A 7 4.22 -1.27 -0.51
N SER A 8 5.39 -1.89 -0.42
CA SER A 8 6.69 -1.20 -0.37
C SER A 8 7.59 -1.70 -1.49
N TYR A 9 8.09 -0.78 -2.31
CA TYR A 9 8.99 -1.09 -3.40
C TYR A 9 10.41 -0.66 -3.02
N CYS A 10 11.30 -1.63 -3.02
CA CYS A 10 12.68 -1.47 -2.60
C CYS A 10 13.62 -1.86 -3.74
N TYR A 11 14.65 -1.06 -3.96
CA TYR A 11 15.75 -1.36 -4.86
C TYR A 11 17.07 -1.16 -4.12
N ASP A 12 17.99 -2.12 -4.21
CA ASP A 12 19.27 -2.11 -3.49
C ASP A 12 19.14 -1.78 -1.99
N LYS A 13 18.20 -2.46 -1.31
CA LYS A 13 17.83 -2.25 0.11
C LYS A 13 17.33 -0.85 0.45
N LEU A 14 17.13 0.02 -0.54
CA LEU A 14 16.56 1.35 -0.39
C LEU A 14 15.10 1.33 -0.83
N GLU A 15 14.21 1.63 0.11
CA GLU A 15 12.80 1.87 -0.22
C GLU A 15 12.69 3.17 -1.01
N TYR A 16 12.11 3.09 -2.22
CA TYR A 16 11.94 4.26 -3.06
C TYR A 16 10.49 4.73 -3.14
N ILE A 17 9.51 3.85 -2.98
CA ILE A 17 8.08 4.21 -2.98
C ILE A 17 7.27 3.24 -2.13
N ARG A 18 6.24 3.75 -1.45
CA ARG A 18 5.30 2.96 -0.63
C ARG A 18 3.88 3.41 -0.85
N PHE A 19 2.95 2.46 -0.98
CA PHE A 19 1.54 2.69 -0.71
C PHE A 19 1.20 2.32 0.72
N ASP A 20 0.47 3.19 1.38
CA ASP A 20 -0.08 2.96 2.72
C ASP A 20 -1.58 3.20 2.67
N SER A 21 -2.39 2.17 2.97
CA SER A 21 -3.85 2.28 2.98
C SER A 21 -4.42 3.31 3.99
N ASN A 22 -3.69 3.62 5.06
CA ASN A 22 -4.08 4.69 6.00
C ASN A 22 -3.83 6.08 5.41
N VAL A 23 -2.77 6.23 4.62
CA VAL A 23 -2.45 7.47 3.90
C VAL A 23 -3.30 7.61 2.63
N GLY A 24 -3.59 6.48 1.98
CA GLY A 24 -4.47 6.37 0.81
C GLY A 24 -3.84 6.75 -0.52
N LYS A 25 -2.50 6.80 -0.60
CA LYS A 25 -1.74 7.15 -1.81
C LYS A 25 -0.31 6.61 -1.73
N TYR A 26 0.37 6.59 -2.87
CA TYR A 26 1.81 6.34 -2.92
C TYR A 26 2.62 7.54 -2.43
N VAL A 27 3.66 7.27 -1.65
CA VAL A 27 4.65 8.24 -1.15
C VAL A 27 6.02 7.80 -1.63
N GLY A 28 6.74 8.70 -2.31
CA GLY A 28 8.11 8.48 -2.74
C GLY A 28 9.12 8.93 -1.67
N TYR A 29 10.18 8.15 -1.47
CA TYR A 29 11.25 8.43 -0.49
C TYR A 29 12.59 8.82 -1.14
N THR A 30 12.68 8.68 -2.46
CA THR A 30 13.80 9.17 -3.28
C THR A 30 13.25 10.07 -4.39
N GLU A 31 14.09 10.86 -5.05
CA GLU A 31 13.64 11.69 -6.20
C GLU A 31 12.97 10.85 -7.30
N TYR A 32 13.53 9.66 -7.58
CA TYR A 32 12.93 8.69 -8.50
C TYR A 32 11.56 8.21 -8.00
N GLY A 33 11.48 7.90 -6.70
CA GLY A 33 10.24 7.53 -6.02
C GLY A 33 9.16 8.60 -6.11
N VAL A 34 9.50 9.87 -5.88
CA VAL A 34 8.54 10.99 -5.90
C VAL A 34 7.93 11.12 -7.30
N LYS A 35 8.75 11.11 -8.36
CA LYS A 35 8.27 11.20 -9.75
C LYS A 35 7.32 10.04 -10.11
N ASN A 36 7.63 8.83 -9.65
CA ASN A 36 6.74 7.68 -9.87
C ASN A 36 5.47 7.77 -9.03
N ALA A 37 5.54 8.21 -7.77
CA ALA A 37 4.39 8.40 -6.91
C ALA A 37 3.42 9.42 -7.52
N GLU A 38 3.91 10.53 -8.04
CA GLU A 38 3.08 11.50 -8.78
C GLU A 38 2.40 10.88 -10.00
N ARG A 39 3.08 10.00 -10.73
CA ARG A 39 2.49 9.30 -11.87
C ARG A 39 1.42 8.29 -11.44
N TRP A 40 1.69 7.47 -10.44
CA TRP A 40 0.79 6.41 -9.99
C TRP A 40 -0.44 6.97 -9.28
N ASN A 41 -0.28 8.05 -8.52
CA ASN A 41 -1.40 8.72 -7.86
C ASN A 41 -2.35 9.45 -8.82
N LYS A 42 -2.01 9.57 -10.11
CA LYS A 42 -2.89 10.19 -11.12
C LYS A 42 -4.01 9.26 -11.60
N ASP A 43 -3.91 7.96 -11.34
CA ASP A 43 -4.97 7.00 -11.68
C ASP A 43 -5.83 6.69 -10.45
N PRO A 44 -7.06 7.25 -10.36
CA PRO A 44 -7.93 7.02 -9.22
C PRO A 44 -8.43 5.57 -9.12
N SER A 45 -8.49 4.84 -10.24
CA SER A 45 -8.93 3.44 -10.26
C SER A 45 -7.91 2.56 -9.54
N GLU A 46 -6.63 2.74 -9.88
CA GLU A 46 -5.53 2.04 -9.22
C GLU A 46 -5.48 2.37 -7.72
N ILE A 47 -5.58 3.65 -7.34
CA ILE A 47 -5.58 4.04 -5.93
C ILE A 47 -6.78 3.45 -5.18
N SER A 48 -7.97 3.44 -5.78
CA SER A 48 -9.15 2.80 -5.19
C SER A 48 -8.91 1.30 -4.96
N GLY A 49 -8.37 0.60 -5.95
CA GLY A 49 -8.00 -0.82 -5.85
C GLY A 49 -7.00 -1.09 -4.74
N MET A 50 -5.96 -0.27 -4.62
CA MET A 50 -4.95 -0.40 -3.56
C MET A 50 -5.52 -0.13 -2.17
N ARG A 51 -6.48 0.80 -2.03
CA ARG A 51 -7.19 1.03 -0.76
C ARG A 51 -8.05 -0.18 -0.36
N ALA A 52 -8.69 -0.82 -1.34
CA ALA A 52 -9.53 -1.99 -1.10
C ALA A 52 -8.75 -3.21 -0.57
N GLN A 53 -7.44 -3.30 -0.86
CA GLN A 53 -6.58 -4.40 -0.38
C GLN A 53 -6.55 -4.56 1.14
N ARG A 54 -6.77 -3.46 1.88
CA ARG A 54 -6.92 -3.52 3.34
C ARG A 54 -8.05 -4.46 3.77
N GLU A 55 -9.17 -4.42 3.07
CA GLU A 55 -10.34 -5.25 3.40
C GLU A 55 -10.25 -6.61 2.72
N THR A 56 -9.88 -6.65 1.44
CA THR A 56 -9.90 -7.89 0.66
C THR A 56 -8.79 -8.86 1.03
N TYR A 57 -7.61 -8.35 1.41
CA TYR A 57 -6.46 -9.18 1.72
C TYR A 57 -6.22 -9.23 3.23
N CYS A 58 -5.95 -8.09 3.86
CA CYS A 58 -5.54 -8.08 5.25
C CYS A 58 -6.67 -8.53 6.17
N LEU A 59 -7.85 -7.90 6.10
CA LEU A 59 -8.96 -8.18 7.02
C LEU A 59 -9.45 -9.62 6.87
N THR A 60 -9.60 -10.11 5.64
CA THR A 60 -10.02 -11.48 5.37
C THR A 60 -9.03 -12.50 5.95
N ASN A 61 -7.73 -12.37 5.66
CA ASN A 61 -6.74 -13.36 6.11
C ASN A 61 -6.51 -13.31 7.62
N VAL A 62 -6.40 -12.11 8.20
CA VAL A 62 -6.25 -11.94 9.65
C VAL A 62 -7.47 -12.48 10.40
N GLY A 63 -8.68 -12.24 9.88
CA GLY A 63 -9.90 -12.80 10.44
C GLY A 63 -9.92 -14.33 10.46
N ILE A 64 -9.42 -14.97 9.39
CA ILE A 64 -9.28 -16.44 9.33
C ILE A 64 -8.26 -16.92 10.36
N ASP A 65 -7.09 -16.28 10.45
CA ASP A 65 -6.03 -16.66 11.39
C ASP A 65 -6.56 -16.67 12.84
N TYR A 66 -7.27 -15.62 13.25
CA TYR A 66 -7.91 -15.54 14.56
C TYR A 66 -9.01 -16.58 14.83
N GLN A 67 -9.64 -17.15 13.80
CA GLN A 67 -10.65 -18.21 13.95
C GLN A 67 -10.01 -19.60 14.09
N THR A 68 -8.75 -19.75 13.66
CA THR A 68 -8.02 -21.02 13.68
C THR A 68 -7.11 -21.22 14.90
N VAL A 69 -6.97 -20.18 15.72
CA VAL A 69 -6.26 -20.19 17.02
C VAL A 69 -7.25 -20.40 18.16
#